data_AF-A0A2V7JV19-F1
#
_entry.id   AF-A0A2V7JV19-F1
#
_cell.length_a   1.000
_cell.length_b   1.000
_cell.length_c   1.000
_cell.angle_alpha   90.00
_cell.angle_beta   90.00
_cell.angle_gamma   90.00
#
_symmetry.space_group_name_H-M   'P 1'
#
loop_
_entity.id
_entity.type
_entity.pdbx_description
1 polymer ?
#
loop_
_entity_poly.entity_id
_entity_poly.type
_entity_poly.pdbx_seq_one_letter_code
_entity_poly.pdbx_strand_id
1 'polypeptide(L)' 'MAPEITAATPADLPAVLELIDASGLPRAGLDDHVATTLVARESSRIVGTAALELYGGSALLRSVAVAAAVRGQGLGQR' A
#
# COMPACT_ATOMS: atom_id res chain seq x y z
N MET A 1 -5.55 -13.10 12.49
CA MET A 1 -6.74 -12.26 12.21
C MET A 1 -6.57 -11.75 10.80
N ALA A 2 -7.63 -11.59 9.99
CA ALA A 2 -7.44 -11.11 8.62
C ALA A 2 -7.00 -9.62 8.65
N PRO A 3 -6.05 -9.19 7.81
CA PRO A 3 -5.69 -7.79 7.70
C PRO A 3 -6.89 -6.93 7.28
N GLU A 4 -7.00 -5.74 7.89
CA GLU A 4 -8.02 -4.74 7.55
C GLU A 4 -7.47 -3.77 6.49
N ILE A 5 -8.23 -3.54 5.41
CA ILE A 5 -7.84 -2.61 4.34
C ILE A 5 -8.56 -1.29 4.57
N THR A 6 -7.81 -0.21 4.74
CA THR A 6 -8.38 1.14 4.86
C THR A 6 -7.53 2.17 4.10
N ALA A 7 -8.04 3.40 3.99
CA ALA A 7 -7.26 4.50 3.44
C ALA A 7 -6.00 4.78 4.28
N ALA A 8 -4.91 5.11 3.60
CA ALA A 8 -3.70 5.60 4.23
C ALA A 8 -3.91 7.01 4.78
N THR A 9 -3.22 7.32 5.86
CA THR A 9 -3.07 8.66 6.41
C THR A 9 -1.65 9.16 6.13
N PRO A 10 -1.37 10.46 6.25
CA PRO A 10 0.00 10.97 6.13
C PRO A 10 0.99 10.32 7.10
N ALA A 11 0.52 9.84 8.27
CA ALA A 11 1.35 9.15 9.24
C ALA A 11 1.80 7.75 8.80
N ASP A 12 1.09 7.13 7.83
CA ASP A 12 1.43 5.82 7.30
C ASP A 12 2.56 5.88 6.24
N LEU A 13 2.84 7.07 5.69
CA LEU A 13 3.78 7.25 4.58
C LEU A 13 5.15 6.60 4.83
N PRO A 14 5.81 6.75 6.00
CA PRO A 14 7.10 6.10 6.23
C PRO A 14 7.03 4.57 6.12
N ALA A 15 6.01 3.96 6.71
CA ALA A 15 5.83 2.51 6.69
C ALA A 15 5.44 1.97 5.30
N VAL A 16 4.66 2.74 4.54
CA VAL A 16 4.36 2.44 3.13
C VAL A 16 5.63 2.47 2.30
N LEU A 17 6.45 3.52 2.43
CA LEU A 17 7.70 3.67 1.70
C LEU A 17 8.73 2.59 2.05
N GLU A 18 8.77 2.12 3.29
CA GLU A 18 9.58 0.97 3.70
C GLU A 18 9.10 -0.33 3.03
N LEU A 19 7.79 -0.55 2.97
CA LEU A 19 7.23 -1.76 2.35
C LEU A 19 7.45 -1.80 0.82
N ILE A 20 7.34 -0.65 0.16
CA ILE A 20 7.65 -0.48 -1.27
C ILE A 20 9.12 -0.81 -1.54
N ASP A 21 10.04 -0.26 -0.74
CA ASP A 21 11.48 -0.48 -0.88
C ASP A 21 11.86 -1.95 -0.60
N ALA A 22 11.33 -2.54 0.48
CA ALA A 22 11.52 -3.96 0.79
C ALA A 22 10.92 -4.91 -0.26
N SER A 23 10.03 -4.41 -1.12
CA SER A 23 9.46 -5.15 -2.24
C SER A 23 10.19 -4.89 -3.56
N GLY A 24 11.25 -4.07 -3.56
CA GLY A 24 12.03 -3.72 -4.74
C GLY A 24 11.27 -2.84 -5.74
N LEU A 25 10.26 -2.12 -5.29
CA LEU A 25 9.42 -1.27 -6.13
C LEU A 25 9.91 0.18 -6.11
N PRO A 26 9.73 0.93 -7.23
CA PRO A 26 10.14 2.32 -7.28
C PRO A 26 9.30 3.20 -6.33
N ARG A 27 9.96 4.11 -5.63
CA ARG A 27 9.34 5.10 -4.74
C ARG A 27 8.81 6.35 -5.45
N ALA A 28 9.22 6.59 -6.70
CA ALA A 28 9.03 7.86 -7.37
C ALA A 28 7.55 8.29 -7.45
N GLY A 29 7.24 9.45 -6.88
CA GLY A 29 5.91 10.06 -6.88
C GLY A 29 4.91 9.42 -5.91
N LEU A 30 5.32 8.53 -5.01
CA LEU A 30 4.41 7.95 -4.01
C LEU A 30 3.97 8.97 -2.97
N ASP A 31 4.86 9.91 -2.62
CA ASP A 31 4.63 10.95 -1.62
C ASP A 31 3.43 11.85 -2.00
N ASP A 32 3.25 12.09 -3.30
CA ASP A 32 2.16 12.90 -3.85
C ASP A 32 0.79 12.21 -3.81
N HIS A 33 0.78 10.87 -3.68
CA HIS A 33 -0.41 10.02 -3.83
C HIS A 33 -0.79 9.29 -2.53
N VAL A 34 -0.30 9.74 -1.37
CA VAL A 34 -0.63 9.09 -0.09
C VAL A 34 -2.13 9.17 0.23
N ALA A 35 -2.78 10.28 -0.16
CA ALA A 35 -4.21 10.52 0.10
C ALA A 35 -5.14 9.53 -0.60
N THR A 36 -4.66 8.90 -1.67
CA THR A 36 -5.38 7.93 -2.50
C THR A 36 -4.81 6.52 -2.33
N THR A 37 -3.85 6.33 -1.43
CA THR A 37 -3.24 5.03 -1.14
C THR A 37 -4.12 4.24 -0.18
N LEU A 38 -4.26 2.95 -0.43
CA LEU A 38 -4.83 1.98 0.51
C LEU A 38 -3.71 1.23 1.22
N VAL A 39 -3.98 0.84 2.46
CA VAL A 39 -3.07 0.02 3.26
C VAL A 39 -3.82 -1.12 3.94
N ALA A 40 -3.18 -2.28 3.99
CA ALA A 40 -3.64 -3.42 4.76
C ALA A 40 -2.91 -3.45 6.10
N ARG A 41 -3.65 -3.46 7.21
CA ARG A 41 -3.11 -3.47 8.56
C ARG A 41 -3.42 -4.79 9.26
N GLU A 42 -2.38 -5.37 9.85
CA GLU A 42 -2.53 -6.42 10.86
C GLU A 42 -2.17 -5.80 12.21
N SER A 43 -3.19 -5.60 13.05
CA SER A 43 -3.09 -4.77 14.25
C SER A 43 -2.59 -3.35 13.89
N SER A 44 -1.46 -2.92 14.44
CA SER A 44 -0.87 -1.60 14.17
C SER A 44 0.14 -1.61 13.01
N ARG A 45 0.38 -2.77 12.39
CA ARG A 45 1.44 -2.94 11.38
C ARG A 45 0.86 -2.92 9.97
N ILE A 46 1.41 -2.07 9.10
CA ILE A 46 1.14 -2.13 7.67
C ILE A 46 1.83 -3.37 7.09
N VAL A 47 1.03 -4.27 6.53
CA VAL A 47 1.47 -5.50 5.88
C VAL A 47 1.16 -5.51 4.38
N GLY A 48 0.46 -4.49 3.88
CA GLY A 48 0.16 -4.33 2.45
C GLY A 48 -0.11 -2.88 2.09
N THR A 49 0.10 -2.51 0.83
CA THR A 49 -0.22 -1.20 0.29
C THR A 49 -0.63 -1.30 -1.18
N ALA A 50 -1.55 -0.43 -1.60
CA ALA A 50 -1.91 -0.20 -2.98
C ALA A 50 -2.01 1.33 -3.23
N ALA A 51 -1.02 1.88 -3.92
CA ALA A 51 -0.98 3.29 -4.26
C ALA A 51 -1.70 3.57 -5.57
N LEU A 52 -2.63 4.52 -5.53
CA LEU A 52 -3.48 4.89 -6.65
C LEU A 52 -3.23 6.33 -7.02
N GLU A 53 -3.21 6.62 -8.31
CA GLU A 53 -3.25 7.98 -8.82
C GLU A 53 -4.54 8.17 -9.62
N LEU A 54 -5.34 9.15 -9.23
CA LEU A 54 -6.69 9.34 -9.78
C LEU A 54 -6.68 10.25 -11.00
N TYR A 55 -7.38 9.81 -12.05
CA TYR A 55 -7.56 10.50 -13.32
C TYR A 55 -9.05 10.53 -13.69
N GLY A 56 -9.80 11.46 -13.10
CA GLY A 56 -11.24 11.58 -13.34
C GLY A 56 -11.97 10.28 -12.98
N GLY A 57 -12.55 9.60 -13.97
CA GLY A 57 -13.27 8.32 -13.80
C GLY A 57 -12.38 7.07 -13.78
N SER A 58 -11.07 7.21 -13.73
CA SER A 58 -10.11 6.10 -13.75
C SER A 58 -8.99 6.30 -12.74
N ALA A 59 -8.25 5.24 -12.42
CA ALA A 59 -7.10 5.30 -11.54
C ALA A 59 -5.94 4.49 -12.11
N LEU A 60 -4.74 5.05 -12.04
CA LEU A 60 -3.50 4.32 -12.30
C LEU A 60 -3.05 3.65 -11.01
N LEU A 61 -2.84 2.34 -11.07
CA LEU A 61 -2.22 1.58 -9.99
C LEU A 61 -0.70 1.73 -10.07
N ARG A 62 -0.11 2.56 -9.20
CA ARG A 62 1.33 2.83 -9.22
C ARG A 62 2.15 1.70 -8.62
N SER A 63 1.73 1.23 -7.44
CA SER A 63 2.47 0.23 -6.68
C SER A 63 1.49 -0.61 -5.86
N VAL A 64 1.68 -1.93 -5.89
CA VAL A 64 1.02 -2.85 -4.94
C VAL A 64 2.10 -3.73 -4.32
N ALA A 65 2.14 -3.74 -3.00
CA ALA A 65 3.08 -4.56 -2.25
C ALA A 65 2.39 -5.24 -1.07
N VAL A 66 2.84 -6.45 -0.78
CA VAL A 66 2.47 -7.22 0.40
C VAL A 66 3.76 -7.64 1.09
N ALA A 67 3.81 -7.53 2.42
CA ALA A 67 4.96 -7.92 3.21
C ALA A 67 5.28 -9.40 2.99
N ALA A 68 6.56 -9.72 2.80
CA ALA A 68 7.00 -11.06 2.39
C ALA A 68 6.45 -12.19 3.28
N ALA A 69 6.38 -11.94 4.59
CA ALA A 69 5.88 -12.91 5.58
C ALA A 69 4.42 -13.32 5.40
N VAL A 70 3.60 -12.54 4.70
CA VAL A 70 2.15 -12.80 4.51
C VAL A 70 1.74 -12.90 3.03
N ARG A 71 2.72 -13.00 2.12
CA ARG A 71 2.46 -13.28 0.70
C ARG A 71 1.87 -14.69 0.52
N GLY A 72 1.20 -14.92 -0.61
CA GLY A 72 0.59 -16.21 -0.94
C GLY A 72 -0.74 -16.50 -0.23
N GLN A 73 -1.24 -15.57 0.60
CA GLN A 73 -2.49 -15.70 1.35
C GLN A 73 -3.66 -14.94 0.70
N GLY A 74 -3.52 -14.52 -0.56
CA GLY A 74 -4.55 -13.80 -1.30
C GLY A 74 -4.72 -12.32 -0.95
N LEU A 75 -3.93 -11.75 -0.03
CA LEU A 75 -4.09 -10.36 0.41
C LEU A 75 -3.98 -9.33 -0.73
N GLY A 76 -3.03 -9.49 -1.64
CA GLY A 76 -2.88 -8.56 -2.78
C GLY A 76 -3.98 -8.66 -3.83
N GLN A 77 -4.86 -9.67 -3.73
CA GLN A 77 -6.00 -9.87 -4.63
C GLN A 77 -7.30 -9.25 -4.08
N ARG A 78 -7.34 -8.95 -2.77
CA ARG A 78 -8.47 -8.38 -2.06
C ARG A 78 -8.42 -6.86 -2.11
#